data_AF-A0A8B8CTL9-F1
#
_entry.id   AF-A0A8B8CTL9-F1
#
_cell.length_a   1.000
_cell.length_b   1.000
_cell.length_c   1.000
_cell.angle_alpha   90.00
_cell.angle_beta   90.00
_cell.angle_gamma   90.00
#
_symmetry.space_group_name_H-M   'P 1'
#
loop_
_entity.id
_entity.type
_entity.pdbx_description
1 polymer ?
#
loop_
_entity_poly.entity_id
_entity_poly.type
_entity_poly.pdbx_seq_one_letter_code
_entity_poly.pdbx_strand_id
1 'polypeptide(L)'
;MDAEDVQRQINQTIQESNNEILSQFSSILDSRLSTVQQNINETQKVIAERQEAKFEQVFSDGYKFKKRGNEEQHKHNVKVMAKLKEAKEELEENRIQGVRQKISEGYELIKQRQKLIKLADSSVAGWRAVDEYVKNPIASDSEDEKRISKAQTRAERKVKDERLRRRRDLREKSRPYPSINNTSSEANTSTTTTAGVWRSGQCYRCHRRGHWRKDCTEKMDDKE
;
A
#
# COMPACT_ATOMS: atom_id res chain seq x y z
N MET A 1 3.76 81.12 23.97
CA MET A 1 3.97 79.70 23.65
C MET A 1 5.45 79.48 23.81
N ASP A 2 5.84 78.74 24.84
CA ASP A 2 7.24 78.63 25.24
C ASP A 2 7.98 77.62 24.36
N ALA A 3 9.28 77.80 24.17
CA ALA A 3 10.09 76.96 23.28
C ALA A 3 10.00 75.46 23.64
N GLU A 4 9.79 75.13 24.91
CA GLU A 4 9.56 73.76 25.38
C GLU A 4 8.23 73.17 24.92
N ASP A 5 7.16 73.98 24.81
CA ASP A 5 5.86 73.51 24.32
C ASP A 5 5.93 73.20 22.83
N VAL A 6 6.64 74.03 22.07
CA VAL A 6 6.90 73.79 20.64
C VAL A 6 7.71 72.51 20.44
N GLN A 7 8.76 72.30 21.24
CA GLN A 7 9.57 71.08 21.16
C GLN A 7 8.77 69.82 21.54
N ARG A 8 7.90 69.91 22.57
CA ARG A 8 6.99 68.81 22.94
C ARG A 8 6.02 68.47 21.82
N GLN A 9 5.44 69.49 21.18
CA GLN A 9 4.51 69.29 20.08
C GLN A 9 5.19 68.65 18.87
N ILE A 10 6.40 69.09 18.51
CA ILE A 10 7.21 68.47 17.45
C ILE A 10 7.51 67.01 17.75
N ASN A 11 7.96 66.69 18.97
CA ASN A 11 8.26 65.31 19.36
C ASN A 11 7.02 64.43 19.33
N GLN A 12 5.87 64.96 19.76
CA GLN A 12 4.60 64.25 19.71
C GLN A 12 4.17 63.97 18.27
N THR A 13 4.23 64.96 17.38
CA THR A 13 3.89 64.77 15.96
C THR A 13 4.83 63.77 15.27
N ILE A 14 6.13 63.78 15.59
CA ILE A 14 7.08 62.79 15.07
C ILE A 14 6.72 61.39 15.57
N GLN A 15 6.33 61.26 16.84
CA GLN A 15 5.98 59.97 17.41
C GLN A 15 4.67 59.41 16.83
N GLU A 16 3.67 60.28 16.62
CA GLU A 16 2.42 59.93 15.94
C GLU A 16 2.69 59.49 14.49
N SER A 17 3.52 60.25 13.74
CA SER A 17 3.92 59.91 12.38
C SER A 17 4.68 58.58 12.30
N ASN A 18 5.64 58.34 13.20
CA ASN A 18 6.39 57.09 13.23
C ASN A 18 5.49 55.89 13.55
N ASN A 19 4.55 56.04 14.49
CA ASN A 19 3.58 54.99 14.81
C ASN A 19 2.67 54.68 13.62
N GLU A 20 2.24 55.70 12.88
CA GLU A 20 1.44 55.51 11.67
C GLU A 20 2.22 54.79 10.57
N ILE A 21 3.49 55.18 10.34
CA ILE A 21 4.37 54.52 9.36
C ILE A 21 4.61 53.06 9.75
N LEU A 22 4.87 52.76 11.02
CA LEU A 22 5.07 51.38 11.50
C LEU A 22 3.80 50.54 11.33
N SER A 23 2.62 51.14 11.58
CA SER A 23 1.33 50.48 11.37
C SER A 23 1.10 50.16 9.89
N GLN A 24 1.35 51.12 9.00
CA GLN A 24 1.25 50.91 7.55
C GLN A 24 2.25 49.84 7.07
N PHE A 25 3.48 49.87 7.58
CA PHE A 25 4.50 48.89 7.24
C PHE A 25 4.12 47.47 7.70
N SER A 26 3.59 47.33 8.92
CA SER A 26 3.07 46.05 9.41
C SER A 26 1.95 45.53 8.50
N SER A 27 0.99 46.39 8.14
CA SER A 27 -0.10 46.01 7.24
C SER A 27 0.40 45.55 5.86
N ILE A 28 1.39 46.25 5.29
CA ILE A 28 2.00 45.86 4.02
C ILE A 28 2.69 44.49 4.15
N LEU A 29 3.47 44.27 5.20
CA LEU A 29 4.14 42.99 5.44
C LEU A 29 3.14 41.85 5.58
N ASP A 30 2.08 42.03 6.37
CA ASP A 30 1.04 41.02 6.56
C ASP A 30 0.32 40.69 5.25
N SER A 31 0.01 41.70 4.43
CA SER A 31 -0.62 41.51 3.13
C SER A 31 0.28 40.73 2.16
N ARG A 32 1.58 41.06 2.13
CA ARG A 32 2.56 40.40 1.25
C ARG A 32 2.84 38.98 1.73
N LEU A 33 2.99 38.76 3.03
CA LEU A 33 3.20 37.44 3.61
C LEU A 33 2.00 36.53 3.34
N SER A 34 0.78 37.05 3.49
CA SER A 34 -0.45 36.33 3.16
C SER A 34 -0.51 35.94 1.68
N THR A 35 -0.13 36.88 0.79
CA THR A 35 -0.05 36.62 -0.65
C THR A 35 0.99 35.54 -0.97
N VAL A 36 2.17 35.61 -0.38
CA VAL A 36 3.23 34.60 -0.55
C VAL A 36 2.76 33.24 -0.04
N GLN A 37 2.11 33.19 1.12
CA GLN A 37 1.57 31.95 1.68
C GLN A 37 0.53 31.32 0.76
N GLN A 38 -0.39 32.12 0.20
CA GLN A 38 -1.38 31.65 -0.76
C GLN A 38 -0.73 31.09 -2.03
N ASN A 39 0.24 31.81 -2.60
CA ASN A 39 0.98 31.37 -3.78
C ASN A 39 1.72 30.05 -3.53
N ILE A 40 2.35 29.89 -2.35
CA ILE A 40 3.02 28.64 -1.97
C ILE A 40 2.01 27.49 -1.89
N ASN A 41 0.88 27.70 -1.23
CA ASN A 41 -0.16 26.68 -1.08
C ASN A 41 -0.75 26.26 -2.42
N GLU A 42 -1.06 27.21 -3.30
CA GLU A 42 -1.56 26.94 -4.66
C GLU A 42 -0.53 26.20 -5.50
N THR A 43 0.73 26.64 -5.45
CA THR A 43 1.81 25.97 -6.19
C THR A 43 1.99 24.53 -5.71
N GLN A 44 1.97 24.29 -4.39
CA GLN A 44 2.02 22.94 -3.83
C GLN A 44 0.84 22.08 -4.26
N LYS A 45 -0.37 22.64 -4.30
CA LYS A 45 -1.58 21.94 -4.76
C LYS A 45 -1.46 21.56 -6.24
N VAL A 46 -1.06 22.48 -7.12
CA VAL A 46 -0.86 22.19 -8.55
C VAL A 46 0.24 21.15 -8.77
N ILE A 47 1.32 21.19 -7.99
CA ILE A 47 2.37 20.17 -8.04
C ILE A 47 1.81 18.80 -7.63
N ALA A 48 1.01 18.72 -6.57
CA ALA A 48 0.40 17.49 -6.10
C ALA A 48 -0.59 16.91 -7.13
N GLU A 49 -1.49 17.74 -7.66
CA GLU A 49 -2.46 17.34 -8.70
C GLU A 49 -1.74 16.87 -9.99
N ARG A 50 -0.66 17.54 -10.39
CA ARG A 50 0.15 17.13 -11.55
C ARG A 50 0.90 15.82 -11.30
N GLN A 51 1.37 15.57 -10.07
CA GLN A 51 1.97 14.29 -9.70
C GLN A 51 0.92 13.17 -9.69
N GLU A 52 -0.26 13.42 -9.14
CA GLU A 52 -1.35 12.44 -9.08
C GLU A 52 -1.87 12.08 -10.48
N ALA A 53 -2.08 13.07 -11.35
CA ALA A 53 -2.45 12.84 -12.74
C ALA A 53 -1.37 12.09 -13.54
N LYS A 54 -0.09 12.41 -13.34
CA LYS A 54 1.04 11.64 -13.93
C LYS A 54 1.09 10.21 -13.37
N PHE A 55 0.70 9.98 -12.12
CA PHE A 55 0.59 8.63 -11.57
C PHE A 55 -0.55 7.88 -12.27
N GLU A 56 -1.76 8.44 -12.28
CA GLU A 56 -2.95 7.83 -12.87
C GLU A 56 -2.74 7.43 -14.33
N GLN A 57 -2.19 8.34 -15.13
CA GLN A 57 -1.95 8.14 -16.57
C GLN A 57 -0.98 6.98 -16.88
N VAL A 58 -0.10 6.62 -15.93
CA VAL A 58 0.91 5.57 -16.15
C VAL A 58 0.49 4.22 -15.55
N PHE A 59 -0.59 4.17 -14.76
CA PHE A 59 -1.22 2.91 -14.31
C PHE A 59 -2.51 2.55 -15.06
N SER A 60 -3.02 3.43 -15.93
CA SER A 60 -4.36 3.35 -16.51
C SER A 60 -4.47 2.73 -17.91
N ASP A 61 -3.51 1.95 -18.39
CA ASP A 61 -3.63 1.33 -19.73
C ASP A 61 -4.58 0.10 -19.76
N GLY A 62 -5.39 -0.09 -18.70
CA GLY A 62 -6.36 -1.18 -18.56
C GLY A 62 -5.76 -2.59 -18.50
N TYR A 63 -4.45 -2.73 -18.65
CA TYR A 63 -3.77 -4.01 -18.75
C TYR A 63 -3.74 -4.76 -17.41
N LYS A 64 -4.32 -5.96 -17.40
CA LYS A 64 -4.35 -6.84 -16.22
C LYS A 64 -3.18 -7.83 -16.24
N PHE A 65 -2.20 -7.59 -15.39
CA PHE A 65 -1.05 -8.50 -15.24
C PHE A 65 -1.46 -9.87 -14.68
N LYS A 66 -0.96 -10.95 -15.29
CA LYS A 66 -1.18 -12.32 -14.82
C LYS A 66 -0.38 -12.66 -13.55
N LYS A 67 0.82 -12.07 -13.41
CA LYS A 67 1.74 -12.31 -12.31
C LYS A 67 1.92 -11.01 -11.52
N ARG A 68 1.68 -11.06 -10.21
CA ARG A 68 1.83 -9.90 -9.32
C ARG A 68 3.23 -9.28 -9.36
N GLY A 69 4.29 -10.10 -9.40
CA GLY A 69 5.66 -9.60 -9.52
C GLY A 69 5.92 -8.80 -10.80
N ASN A 70 5.25 -9.15 -11.91
CA ASN A 70 5.36 -8.40 -13.17
C ASN A 70 4.63 -7.05 -13.06
N GLU A 71 3.47 -7.03 -12.41
CA GLU A 71 2.75 -5.79 -12.12
C GLU A 71 3.63 -4.85 -11.27
N GLU A 72 4.20 -5.34 -10.17
CA GLU A 72 5.09 -4.55 -9.34
C GLU A 72 6.33 -4.05 -10.09
N GLN A 73 6.91 -4.87 -10.99
CA GLN A 73 8.03 -4.44 -11.82
C GLN A 73 7.62 -3.36 -12.81
N HIS A 74 6.47 -3.51 -13.46
CA HIS A 74 5.94 -2.48 -14.35
C HIS A 74 5.73 -1.18 -13.57
N LYS A 75 5.08 -1.25 -12.40
CA LYS A 75 4.87 -0.08 -11.54
C LYS A 75 6.16 0.60 -11.12
N HIS A 76 7.21 -0.18 -10.86
CA HIS A 76 8.53 0.36 -10.57
C HIS A 76 9.16 1.05 -11.79
N ASN A 77 9.16 0.41 -12.96
CA ASN A 77 9.70 0.97 -14.20
C ASN A 77 9.02 2.30 -14.56
N VAL A 78 7.71 2.36 -14.38
CA VAL A 78 6.90 3.58 -14.51
C VAL A 78 7.41 4.73 -13.64
N LYS A 79 7.69 4.46 -12.35
CA LYS A 79 8.24 5.47 -11.44
C LYS A 79 9.63 5.95 -11.88
N VAL A 80 10.48 5.04 -12.33
CA VAL A 80 11.81 5.39 -12.84
C VAL A 80 11.69 6.24 -14.11
N MET A 81 10.82 5.86 -15.06
CA MET A 81 10.56 6.65 -16.25
C MET A 81 10.05 8.05 -15.92
N ALA A 82 9.18 8.20 -14.92
CA ALA A 82 8.70 9.51 -14.47
C ALA A 82 9.87 10.39 -13.97
N LYS A 83 10.79 9.84 -13.17
CA LYS A 83 11.99 10.58 -12.72
C LYS A 83 12.93 10.97 -13.85
N LEU A 84 13.11 10.10 -14.83
CA LEU A 84 13.90 10.41 -16.02
C LEU A 84 13.23 11.48 -16.90
N LYS A 85 11.89 11.45 -17.01
CA LYS A 85 11.13 12.49 -17.73
C LYS A 85 11.23 13.84 -17.02
N GLU A 86 11.08 13.88 -15.70
CA GLU A 86 11.28 15.09 -14.89
C GLU A 86 12.71 15.63 -15.06
N ALA A 87 13.73 14.76 -15.04
CA ALA A 87 15.11 15.17 -15.28
C ALA A 87 15.32 15.76 -16.68
N LYS A 88 14.63 15.21 -17.69
CA LYS A 88 14.67 15.76 -19.05
C LYS A 88 13.99 17.14 -19.13
N GLU A 89 12.81 17.29 -18.53
CA GLU A 89 12.09 18.57 -18.45
C GLU A 89 12.97 19.64 -17.76
N GLU A 90 13.63 19.30 -16.65
CA GLU A 90 14.52 20.23 -15.93
C GLU A 90 15.81 20.55 -16.69
N LEU A 91 16.28 19.65 -17.55
CA LEU A 91 17.42 19.90 -18.45
C LEU A 91 17.05 20.91 -19.54
N GLU A 92 15.85 20.79 -20.13
CA GLU A 92 15.33 21.75 -21.11
C GLU A 92 15.18 23.16 -20.51
N GLU A 93 14.86 23.26 -19.21
CA GLU A 93 14.78 24.51 -18.46
C GLU A 93 16.12 24.95 -17.84
N ASN A 94 17.22 24.28 -18.20
CA ASN A 94 18.59 24.55 -17.76
C ASN A 94 18.79 24.53 -16.23
N ARG A 95 17.93 23.81 -15.49
CA ARG A 95 17.98 23.65 -14.03
C ARG A 95 18.84 22.47 -13.62
N ILE A 96 20.16 22.62 -13.76
CA ILE A 96 21.14 21.54 -13.55
C ILE A 96 21.05 20.91 -12.14
N GLN A 97 20.77 21.69 -11.10
CA GLN A 97 20.64 21.15 -9.73
C GLN A 97 19.45 20.19 -9.61
N GLY A 98 18.32 20.53 -10.22
CA GLY A 98 17.16 19.66 -10.29
C GLY A 98 17.49 18.36 -11.03
N VAL A 99 18.12 18.46 -12.21
CA VAL A 99 18.50 17.30 -13.02
C VAL A 99 19.31 16.30 -12.19
N ARG A 100 20.31 16.78 -11.45
CA ARG A 100 21.15 15.94 -10.56
C ARG A 100 20.31 15.28 -9.48
N GLN A 101 19.38 16.00 -8.86
CA GLN A 101 18.49 15.45 -7.85
C GLN A 101 17.59 14.35 -8.44
N LYS A 102 16.93 14.60 -9.57
CA LYS A 102 16.02 13.62 -10.21
C LYS A 102 16.74 12.35 -10.65
N ILE A 103 17.95 12.49 -11.19
CA ILE A 103 18.80 11.33 -11.53
C ILE A 103 19.18 10.55 -10.27
N SER A 104 19.56 11.24 -9.18
CA SER A 104 19.88 10.59 -7.91
C SER A 104 18.68 9.84 -7.32
N GLU A 105 17.48 10.43 -7.38
CA GLU A 105 16.24 9.76 -6.96
C GLU A 105 15.96 8.51 -7.80
N GLY A 106 16.12 8.60 -9.13
CA GLY A 106 16.01 7.46 -10.04
C GLY A 106 17.02 6.34 -9.75
N TYR A 107 18.26 6.72 -9.44
CA TYR A 107 19.32 5.79 -9.06
C TYR A 107 18.98 5.02 -7.77
N GLU A 108 18.54 5.71 -6.72
CA GLU A 108 18.16 5.06 -5.46
C GLU A 108 16.94 4.16 -5.61
N LEU A 109 15.97 4.53 -6.46
CA LEU A 109 14.85 3.64 -6.82
C LEU A 109 15.37 2.31 -7.42
N ILE A 110 16.27 2.39 -8.40
CA ILE A 110 16.83 1.19 -9.05
C ILE A 110 17.62 0.36 -8.03
N LYS A 111 18.48 1.00 -7.23
CA LYS A 111 19.30 0.34 -6.21
C LYS A 111 18.44 -0.40 -5.19
N GLN A 112 17.38 0.23 -4.68
CA GLN A 112 16.41 -0.41 -3.80
C GLN A 112 15.74 -1.60 -4.50
N ARG A 113 15.31 -1.44 -5.76
CA ARG A 113 14.65 -2.53 -6.50
C ARG A 113 15.57 -3.72 -6.75
N GLN A 114 16.84 -3.49 -7.08
CA GLN A 114 17.84 -4.56 -7.24
C GLN A 114 17.97 -5.39 -5.97
N LYS A 115 17.96 -4.75 -4.80
CA LYS A 115 17.93 -5.44 -3.51
C LYS A 115 16.68 -6.30 -3.33
N LEU A 116 15.50 -5.77 -3.67
CA LEU A 116 14.24 -6.53 -3.58
C LEU A 116 14.20 -7.73 -4.53
N ILE A 117 14.77 -7.60 -5.74
CA ILE A 117 14.88 -8.71 -6.70
C ILE A 117 15.76 -9.82 -6.11
N LYS A 118 16.93 -9.48 -5.57
CA LYS A 118 17.81 -10.45 -4.89
C LYS A 118 17.12 -11.15 -3.71
N LEU A 119 16.31 -10.41 -2.94
CA LEU A 119 15.50 -10.98 -1.86
C LEU A 119 14.43 -11.95 -2.39
N ALA A 120 13.74 -11.58 -3.48
CA ALA A 120 12.75 -12.44 -4.10
C ALA A 120 13.38 -13.71 -4.69
N ASP A 121 14.57 -13.61 -5.28
CA ASP A 121 15.27 -14.75 -5.89
C ASP A 121 15.81 -15.73 -4.83
N SER A 122 16.38 -15.22 -3.75
CA SER A 122 16.92 -16.04 -2.65
C SER A 122 15.85 -16.63 -1.72
N SER A 123 14.66 -16.04 -1.64
CA SER A 123 13.59 -16.56 -0.79
C SER A 123 12.74 -17.60 -1.51
N VAL A 124 12.49 -18.74 -0.85
CA VAL A 124 11.52 -19.75 -1.31
C VAL A 124 10.11 -19.18 -1.47
N ALA A 125 9.76 -18.15 -0.67
CA ALA A 125 8.48 -17.46 -0.75
C ALA A 125 8.42 -16.37 -1.84
N GLY A 126 9.53 -16.12 -2.55
CA GLY A 126 9.59 -15.19 -3.67
C GLY A 126 9.20 -13.75 -3.31
N TRP A 127 8.43 -13.11 -4.19
CA TRP A 127 7.87 -11.77 -3.97
C TRP A 127 6.99 -11.62 -2.72
N ARG A 128 6.53 -12.73 -2.09
CA ARG A 128 5.82 -12.64 -0.81
C ARG A 128 6.76 -12.24 0.34
N ALA A 129 8.03 -12.64 0.29
CA ALA A 129 9.04 -12.19 1.26
C ALA A 129 9.34 -10.70 1.08
N VAL A 130 9.36 -10.22 -0.16
CA VAL A 130 9.49 -8.79 -0.46
C VAL A 130 8.34 -7.97 0.14
N ASP A 131 7.10 -8.43 0.02
CA ASP A 131 5.95 -7.74 0.63
C ASP A 131 6.12 -7.59 2.15
N GLU A 132 6.50 -8.68 2.82
CA GLU A 132 6.71 -8.68 4.28
C GLU A 132 7.89 -7.78 4.67
N TYR A 133 8.94 -7.76 3.85
CA TYR A 133 10.07 -6.87 4.04
C TYR A 133 9.62 -5.41 3.94
N VAL A 134 8.93 -5.01 2.87
CA VAL A 134 8.50 -3.62 2.64
C VAL A 134 7.49 -3.15 3.69
N LYS A 135 6.54 -4.00 4.09
CA LYS A 135 5.46 -3.64 5.05
C LYS A 135 5.92 -3.37 6.49
N ASN A 136 7.11 -3.84 6.89
CA ASN A 136 7.61 -3.69 8.26
C ASN A 136 8.83 -2.74 8.31
N PRO A 137 8.63 -1.41 8.34
CA PRO A 137 9.71 -0.45 8.53
C PRO A 137 10.12 -0.41 10.02
N ILE A 138 11.13 -1.17 10.39
CA ILE A 138 11.84 -0.97 11.66
C ILE A 138 13.16 -0.30 11.30
N ALA A 139 13.42 0.88 11.89
CA ALA A 139 14.59 1.71 11.60
C ALA A 139 15.79 1.29 12.48
N SER A 140 16.74 0.58 11.87
CA SER A 140 18.20 0.72 12.08
C SER A 140 18.92 -0.21 11.11
N ASP A 141 19.86 0.37 10.40
CA ASP A 141 20.93 -0.16 9.56
C ASP A 141 21.63 -1.45 10.06
N SER A 142 21.69 -1.72 11.37
CA SER A 142 22.22 -2.98 11.94
C SER A 142 21.25 -4.18 11.85
N GLU A 143 19.99 -3.95 11.50
CA GLU A 143 18.92 -4.97 11.50
C GLU A 143 18.50 -5.44 10.10
N ASP A 144 19.18 -5.04 9.02
CA ASP A 144 18.67 -5.29 7.67
C ASP A 144 18.72 -6.78 7.27
N GLU A 145 19.80 -7.49 7.59
CA GLU A 145 19.87 -8.96 7.42
C GLU A 145 18.83 -9.67 8.30
N LYS A 146 18.68 -9.23 9.56
CA LYS A 146 17.67 -9.76 10.48
C LYS A 146 16.25 -9.49 9.96
N ARG A 147 16.01 -8.35 9.31
CA ARG A 147 14.73 -7.99 8.69
C ARG A 147 14.45 -8.90 7.51
N ILE A 148 15.43 -9.16 6.65
CA ILE A 148 15.32 -10.11 5.54
C ILE A 148 14.98 -11.50 6.09
N SER A 149 15.73 -12.00 7.07
CA SER A 149 15.49 -13.30 7.71
C SER A 149 14.08 -13.41 8.33
N LYS A 150 13.64 -12.38 9.06
CA LYS A 150 12.27 -12.31 9.63
C LYS A 150 11.20 -12.29 8.55
N ALA A 151 11.40 -11.52 7.48
CA ALA A 151 10.46 -11.41 6.36
C ALA A 151 10.33 -12.74 5.60
N GLN A 152 11.46 -13.42 5.32
CA GLN A 152 11.48 -14.76 4.73
C GLN A 152 10.74 -15.76 5.62
N THR A 153 11.08 -15.83 6.91
CA THR A 153 10.42 -16.72 7.88
C THR A 153 8.90 -16.49 7.92
N ARG A 154 8.45 -15.23 7.96
CA ARG A 154 7.02 -14.89 7.98
C ARG A 154 6.33 -15.30 6.68
N ALA A 155 6.95 -15.02 5.53
CA ALA A 155 6.39 -15.36 4.24
C ALA A 155 6.29 -16.88 4.04
N GLU A 156 7.33 -17.64 4.43
CA GLU A 156 7.34 -19.10 4.39
C GLU A 156 6.30 -19.73 5.30
N ARG A 157 6.14 -19.23 6.54
CA ARG A 157 5.07 -19.66 7.44
C ARG A 157 3.69 -19.46 6.79
N LYS A 158 3.45 -18.30 6.18
CA LYS A 158 2.18 -18.03 5.48
C LYS A 158 1.97 -18.95 4.27
N VAL A 159 3.01 -19.28 3.51
CA VAL A 159 2.93 -20.25 2.39
C VAL A 159 2.56 -21.64 2.93
N LYS A 160 3.23 -22.07 4.00
CA LYS A 160 2.99 -23.37 4.65
C LYS A 160 1.58 -23.47 5.21
N ASP A 161 1.12 -22.46 5.93
CA ASP A 161 -0.21 -22.43 6.53
C ASP A 161 -1.31 -22.41 5.47
N GLU A 162 -1.12 -21.66 4.37
CA GLU A 162 -2.04 -21.66 3.25
C GLU A 162 -2.12 -23.04 2.57
N ARG A 163 -0.99 -23.73 2.40
CA ARG A 163 -0.95 -25.11 1.88
C ARG A 163 -1.68 -26.09 2.79
N LEU A 164 -1.50 -25.95 4.11
CA LEU A 164 -2.20 -26.79 5.10
C LEU A 164 -3.71 -26.51 5.12
N ARG A 165 -4.13 -25.24 5.05
CA ARG A 165 -5.54 -24.85 4.91
C ARG A 165 -6.17 -25.44 3.66
N ARG A 166 -5.55 -25.27 2.49
CA ARG A 166 -6.05 -25.87 1.23
C ARG A 166 -6.19 -27.38 1.31
N ARG A 167 -5.24 -28.08 1.94
CA ARG A 167 -5.34 -29.54 2.17
C ARG A 167 -6.52 -29.89 3.08
N ARG A 168 -6.76 -29.12 4.13
CA ARG A 168 -7.90 -29.30 5.03
C ARG A 168 -9.21 -29.08 4.29
N ASP A 169 -9.32 -27.99 3.54
CA ASP A 169 -10.52 -27.64 2.78
C ASP A 169 -10.84 -28.71 1.73
N LEU A 170 -9.85 -29.21 1.00
CA LEU A 170 -10.03 -30.30 0.04
C LEU A 170 -10.49 -31.60 0.73
N ARG A 171 -9.91 -31.92 1.90
CA ARG A 171 -10.28 -33.09 2.69
C ARG A 171 -11.70 -32.97 3.24
N GLU A 172 -12.10 -31.78 3.70
CA GLU A 172 -13.45 -31.50 4.19
C GLU A 172 -14.47 -31.52 3.04
N LYS A 173 -14.10 -30.97 1.88
CA LYS A 173 -14.92 -30.97 0.68
C LYS A 173 -15.07 -32.35 0.03
N SER A 174 -14.27 -33.33 0.43
CA SER A 174 -14.38 -34.72 -0.04
C SER A 174 -14.98 -35.65 1.01
N ARG A 175 -15.35 -35.14 2.20
CA ARG A 175 -15.94 -35.94 3.27
C ARG A 175 -17.46 -36.03 3.09
N PRO A 176 -18.02 -37.25 2.94
CA PRO A 176 -19.47 -37.43 2.87
C PRO A 176 -20.18 -37.19 4.20
N TYR A 177 -19.45 -37.35 5.31
CA TYR A 177 -19.98 -37.19 6.66
C TYR A 177 -19.39 -35.94 7.33
N PRO A 178 -20.21 -35.13 8.02
CA PRO A 178 -19.73 -34.01 8.83
C PRO A 178 -18.75 -34.51 9.90
N SER A 179 -17.68 -33.76 10.14
CA SER A 179 -16.84 -33.99 11.32
C SER A 179 -17.61 -33.53 12.55
N ILE A 180 -18.10 -34.46 13.37
CA ILE A 180 -18.59 -34.12 14.70
C ILE A 180 -17.36 -33.80 15.54
N ASN A 181 -17.04 -32.51 15.69
CA ASN A 181 -16.04 -32.09 16.66
C ASN A 181 -16.71 -32.11 18.02
N ASN A 182 -16.31 -33.07 18.86
CA ASN A 182 -16.80 -33.19 20.22
C ASN A 182 -16.06 -32.17 21.11
N THR A 183 -16.50 -30.91 21.05
CA THR A 183 -16.13 -29.87 22.00
C THR A 183 -17.41 -29.21 22.47
N SER A 184 -17.61 -29.25 23.78
CA SER A 184 -18.76 -28.81 24.60
C SER A 184 -20.06 -29.61 24.46
N SER A 185 -20.23 -30.47 25.47
CA SER A 185 -21.45 -30.85 26.17
C SER A 185 -22.69 -29.97 25.97
N GLU A 186 -23.83 -30.66 25.91
CA GLU A 186 -25.21 -30.19 26.13
C GLU A 186 -25.92 -29.49 24.96
N ALA A 187 -26.59 -30.29 24.12
CA ALA A 187 -27.95 -30.00 23.67
C ALA A 187 -28.63 -31.28 23.19
N ASN A 188 -29.73 -31.63 23.89
CA ASN A 188 -30.62 -32.73 23.59
C ASN A 188 -31.34 -32.56 22.25
N THR A 189 -31.53 -33.69 21.57
CA THR A 189 -32.64 -34.10 20.71
C THR A 189 -33.46 -33.02 20.01
N SER A 190 -33.41 -33.01 18.68
CA SER A 190 -34.61 -32.95 17.82
C SER A 190 -34.25 -33.22 16.37
N THR A 191 -34.81 -34.30 15.85
CA THR A 191 -35.09 -34.53 14.43
C THR A 191 -35.64 -33.25 13.79
N THR A 192 -34.84 -32.58 12.98
CA THR A 192 -35.34 -31.62 11.99
C THR A 192 -34.53 -31.81 10.71
N THR A 193 -35.26 -32.25 9.70
CA THR A 193 -34.93 -32.18 8.28
C THR A 193 -34.43 -30.78 7.92
N THR A 194 -33.11 -30.57 7.99
CA THR A 194 -32.47 -29.41 7.37
C THR A 194 -31.91 -29.87 6.02
N ALA A 195 -32.79 -29.86 5.03
CA ALA A 195 -32.38 -29.66 3.65
C ALA A 195 -31.54 -28.38 3.61
N GLY A 196 -30.21 -28.49 3.47
CA GLY A 196 -29.37 -27.29 3.46
C GLY A 196 -27.85 -27.46 3.45
N VAL A 197 -27.29 -28.65 3.74
CA VAL A 197 -25.83 -28.82 3.68
C VAL A 197 -25.45 -30.14 3.03
N TRP A 198 -25.82 -30.31 1.75
CA TRP A 198 -25.33 -31.41 0.93
C TRP A 198 -23.84 -31.21 0.63
N ARG A 199 -22.98 -31.73 1.51
CA ARG A 199 -21.52 -31.65 1.34
C ARG A 199 -21.05 -32.56 0.21
N SER A 200 -19.99 -32.14 -0.43
CA SER A 200 -19.37 -32.83 -1.56
C SER A 200 -18.60 -34.07 -1.09
N GLY A 201 -18.76 -35.13 -1.87
CA GLY A 201 -18.37 -36.50 -1.55
C GLY A 201 -19.39 -37.42 -2.22
N GLN A 202 -19.03 -37.96 -3.38
CA GLN A 202 -19.89 -38.87 -4.15
C GLN A 202 -19.58 -40.32 -3.78
N CYS A 203 -20.62 -41.13 -3.64
CA CYS A 203 -20.50 -42.56 -3.49
C CYS A 203 -19.86 -43.16 -4.74
N TYR A 204 -18.79 -43.95 -4.58
CA TYR A 204 -18.11 -44.61 -5.71
C TYR A 204 -18.91 -45.76 -6.33
N ARG A 205 -20.11 -46.07 -5.83
CA ARG A 205 -21.02 -47.07 -6.42
C ARG A 205 -22.14 -46.39 -7.22
N CYS A 206 -22.92 -45.53 -6.58
CA CYS A 206 -24.09 -44.90 -7.20
C CYS A 206 -23.90 -43.45 -7.63
N HIS A 207 -22.71 -42.86 -7.40
CA HIS A 207 -22.40 -41.46 -7.66
C HIS A 207 -23.26 -40.42 -6.92
N ARG A 208 -24.17 -40.85 -6.02
CA ARG A 208 -24.96 -39.96 -5.16
C ARG A 208 -24.13 -39.43 -4.00
N ARG A 209 -24.46 -38.23 -3.52
CA ARG A 209 -23.72 -37.56 -2.44
C ARG A 209 -24.21 -37.98 -1.05
N GLY A 210 -23.40 -37.71 -0.03
CA GLY A 210 -23.79 -37.84 1.38
C GLY A 210 -23.51 -39.20 2.05
N HIS A 211 -22.90 -40.15 1.34
CA HIS A 211 -22.48 -41.44 1.91
C HIS A 211 -21.27 -42.04 1.17
N TRP A 212 -20.57 -42.99 1.82
CA TRP A 212 -19.52 -43.79 1.18
C TRP A 212 -20.07 -45.10 0.60
N ARG A 213 -19.32 -45.74 -0.33
CA ARG A 213 -19.68 -47.03 -0.96
C ARG A 213 -20.05 -48.12 0.05
N LYS A 214 -19.45 -48.11 1.25
CA LYS A 214 -19.72 -49.09 2.32
C LYS A 214 -21.14 -48.98 2.87
N ASP A 215 -21.70 -47.78 2.88
CA ASP A 215 -23.01 -47.45 3.43
C ASP A 215 -24.05 -47.22 2.31
N CYS A 216 -23.72 -47.64 1.08
CA CYS A 216 -24.58 -47.48 -0.09
C CYS A 216 -25.66 -48.57 -0.11
N THR A 217 -26.92 -48.14 -0.06
CA THR A 217 -28.09 -49.03 -0.07
C THR A 217 -28.55 -49.42 -1.48
N GLU A 218 -27.95 -48.83 -2.52
CA GLU A 218 -28.24 -49.18 -3.92
C GLU A 218 -27.58 -50.51 -4.31
N LYS A 219 -28.39 -51.41 -4.85
CA LYS A 219 -27.95 -52.65 -5.50
C LYS A 219 -27.35 -52.30 -6.85
N MET A 220 -26.32 -53.05 -7.30
CA MET A 220 -25.77 -52.84 -8.63
C MET A 220 -26.84 -53.21 -9.65
N ASP A 221 -27.19 -52.29 -10.54
CA ASP A 221 -27.83 -52.67 -11.79
C ASP A 221 -26.73 -53.29 -12.64
N ASP A 222 -26.70 -54.62 -12.70
CA ASP A 222 -25.91 -55.35 -13.69
C ASP A 222 -26.50 -55.02 -15.07
N LYS A 223 -26.01 -53.94 -15.69
CA LYS A 223 -26.19 -53.70 -17.12
C LYS A 223 -24.85 -53.96 -17.79
N GLU A 224 -24.85 -55.07 -18.54
CA GLU A 224 -23.85 -55.50 -19.52
C GLU A 224 -23.36 -54.37 -20.43
#